data_AF-A0A973FXF3-F1
#
_entry.id   AF-A0A973FXF3-F1
#
_cell.length_a   1.000
_cell.length_b   1.000
_cell.length_c   1.000
_cell.angle_alpha   90.00
_cell.angle_beta   90.00
_cell.angle_gamma   90.00
#
_symmetry.space_group_name_H-M   'P 1'
#
loop_
_entity.id
_entity.type
_entity.pdbx_description
1 polymer ?
#
loop_
_entity_poly.entity_id
_entity_poly.type
_entity_poly.pdbx_seq_one_letter_code
_entity_poly.pdbx_strand_id
1 'polypeptide(L)'
;YSGSNVGSVPTRSIASYWLLDLKATKRISGHFSVSLNASNLLDKYYVTRLEDFYEATFPYSKTLSPYPGAGRAFLMSFTYKY
;
A
#
# COMPACT_ATOMS: atom_id res chain seq x y z
N TYR A 1 -35.88 -20.73 6.71
CA TYR A 1 -35.47 -20.33 8.07
C TYR A 1 -34.09 -20.86 8.37
N SER A 2 -33.11 -19.95 8.49
CA SER A 2 -32.08 -19.93 9.54
C SER A 2 -31.15 -18.77 9.20
N GLY A 3 -31.56 -17.56 9.61
CA GLY A 3 -30.70 -16.38 9.55
C GLY A 3 -29.67 -16.49 10.65
N SER A 4 -28.47 -16.96 10.31
CA SER A 4 -27.31 -16.91 11.21
C SER A 4 -26.74 -15.49 11.17
N ASN A 5 -26.87 -14.77 12.29
CA ASN A 5 -26.34 -13.44 12.59
C ASN A 5 -25.17 -12.98 11.70
N VAL A 6 -25.49 -12.20 10.66
CA VAL A 6 -24.54 -11.46 9.83
C VAL A 6 -24.20 -10.18 10.58
N GLY A 7 -23.20 -10.18 11.45
CA GLY A 7 -22.96 -8.96 12.23
C GLY A 7 -21.69 -8.82 13.08
N SER A 8 -20.85 -9.85 13.26
CA SER A 8 -19.74 -9.72 14.22
C SER A 8 -18.41 -10.37 13.81
N VAL A 9 -18.36 -11.19 12.77
CA VAL A 9 -17.13 -11.86 12.33
C VAL A 9 -16.85 -11.53 10.86
N PRO A 10 -15.72 -10.88 10.53
CA PRO A 10 -15.39 -10.56 9.16
C PRO A 10 -15.10 -11.84 8.36
N THR A 11 -15.77 -12.01 7.22
CA THR A 11 -15.59 -13.17 6.30
C THR A 11 -14.17 -13.26 5.74
N ARG A 12 -13.47 -12.12 5.62
CA ARG A 12 -12.04 -12.01 5.32
C ARG A 12 -11.43 -10.88 6.14
N SER A 13 -10.23 -11.10 6.65
CA SER A 13 -9.43 -10.10 7.36
C SER A 13 -8.09 -9.90 6.67
N ILE A 14 -7.53 -8.70 6.82
CA ILE A 14 -6.19 -8.38 6.35
C ILE A 14 -5.20 -8.77 7.45
N ALA A 15 -4.16 -9.53 7.08
CA ALA A 15 -3.12 -9.90 8.02
C ALA A 15 -2.37 -8.66 8.51
N SER A 16 -2.05 -8.59 9.80
CA SER A 16 -1.21 -7.51 10.33
C SER A 16 0.16 -7.51 9.66
N TYR A 17 0.60 -6.34 9.23
CA TYR A 17 1.90 -6.15 8.61
C TYR A 17 2.56 -4.88 9.14
N TRP A 18 3.87 -4.80 8.94
CA TRP A 18 4.66 -3.61 9.20
C TRP A 18 5.59 -3.44 7.99
N LEU A 19 5.87 -2.18 7.66
CA LEU A 19 6.78 -1.80 6.58
C LEU A 19 7.88 -0.94 7.19
N LEU A 20 9.04 -0.94 6.53
CA LEU A 20 10.18 -0.12 6.90
C LEU A 20 10.53 0.78 5.73
N ASP A 21 10.45 2.08 5.96
CA ASP A 21 10.83 3.11 5.01
C ASP A 21 12.06 3.87 5.53
N LEU A 22 12.97 4.22 4.63
CA LEU A 22 14.18 4.96 4.95
C LEU A 22 14.32 6.16 4.02
N LYS A 23 14.46 7.34 4.62
CA LYS A 23 14.72 8.58 3.87
C LYS A 23 15.98 9.26 4.40
N ALA A 24 16.91 9.54 3.50
CA ALA A 24 18.13 10.28 3.77
C ALA A 24 18.19 11.52 2.87
N THR A 25 18.35 12.69 3.50
CA THR A 25 18.51 13.96 2.78
C THR A 25 19.85 14.56 3.14
N LYS A 26 20.62 14.97 2.13
CA LYS A 26 21.89 15.68 2.31
C LYS A 26 21.85 16.99 1.55
N ARG A 27 22.09 18.08 2.28
CA ARG A 27 22.39 19.39 1.68
C ARG A 27 23.84 19.39 1.23
N ILE A 28 24.07 19.55 -0.07
CA ILE A 28 25.41 19.56 -0.67
C ILE A 28 25.98 20.98 -0.63
N SER A 29 25.14 21.98 -0.83
CA SER A 29 25.52 23.41 -0.80
C SER A 29 24.34 24.26 -0.34
N GLY A 30 24.56 25.57 -0.16
CA GLY A 30 23.52 26.56 0.09
C GLY A 30 22.34 26.43 -0.88
N HIS A 31 22.62 26.04 -2.12
CA HIS A 31 21.65 25.98 -3.20
C HIS A 31 21.21 24.56 -3.59
N PHE A 32 21.87 23.50 -3.11
CA PHE A 32 21.64 22.14 -3.59
C PHE A 32 21.34 21.15 -2.46
N SER A 33 20.30 20.36 -2.63
CA SER A 33 19.95 19.25 -1.75
C SER A 33 19.63 17.99 -2.56
N VAL A 34 20.08 16.85 -2.06
CA VAL A 34 19.75 15.52 -2.59
C VAL A 34 18.98 14.76 -1.53
N SER A 35 17.91 14.08 -1.94
CA SER A 35 17.15 13.17 -1.10
C SER A 35 17.11 11.80 -1.75
N LEU A 36 17.31 10.76 -0.95
CA LEU A 36 17.09 9.37 -1.30
C LEU A 36 15.99 8.83 -0.38
N ASN A 37 15.02 8.14 -0.96
CA ASN A 37 13.94 7.49 -0.25
C ASN A 37 13.85 6.03 -0.69
N ALA A 38 13.80 5.12 0.25
CA ALA A 38 13.56 3.70 0.05
C ALA A 38 12.28 3.33 0.79
N SER A 39 11.25 2.96 0.05
CA SER A 39 9.97 2.51 0.59
C SER A 39 9.87 1.00 0.54
N ASN A 40 9.25 0.40 1.55
CA ASN A 40 9.14 -1.05 1.73
C ASN A 40 10.51 -1.74 1.58
N LEU A 41 11.49 -1.33 2.39
CA LEU A 41 12.90 -1.75 2.28
C LEU A 41 13.08 -3.28 2.32
N LEU A 42 12.20 -3.97 3.05
CA LEU A 42 12.17 -5.42 3.20
C LEU A 42 11.37 -6.14 2.10
N ASP A 43 10.81 -5.41 1.13
CA ASP A 43 10.04 -5.94 0.00
C ASP A 43 8.91 -6.87 0.43
N LYS A 44 8.21 -6.48 1.49
CA LYS A 44 7.14 -7.28 2.07
C LYS A 44 5.89 -7.14 1.21
N TYR A 45 5.33 -8.27 0.79
CA TYR A 45 3.99 -8.29 0.22
C TYR A 45 2.95 -8.01 1.32
N TYR A 46 2.02 -7.10 1.04
CA TYR A 46 0.92 -6.78 1.94
C TYR A 46 -0.33 -6.40 1.15
N VAL A 47 -1.48 -6.42 1.82
CA VAL A 47 -2.77 -6.02 1.27
C VAL A 47 -3.19 -4.73 1.96
N THR A 48 -3.55 -3.71 1.18
CA THR A 48 -3.93 -2.39 1.70
C THR A 48 -5.38 -2.35 2.15
N ARG A 49 -6.26 -2.96 1.35
CA ARG A 49 -7.70 -3.05 1.61
C ARG A 49 -8.30 -4.24 0.88
N LEU A 50 -9.49 -4.64 1.31
CA LEU A 50 -10.36 -5.53 0.57
C LEU A 50 -11.39 -4.67 -0.16
N GLU A 51 -11.66 -4.98 -1.43
CA GLU A 51 -12.62 -4.23 -2.25
C GLU A 51 -13.51 -5.21 -3.02
N ASP A 52 -14.77 -4.83 -3.23
CA ASP A 52 -15.72 -5.62 -4.03
C ASP A 52 -15.45 -5.33 -5.51
N PHE A 53 -14.96 -6.33 -6.25
CA PHE A 53 -14.78 -6.23 -7.69
C PHE A 53 -15.99 -6.81 -8.41
N TYR A 54 -16.51 -6.05 -9.37
CA TYR A 54 -17.63 -6.47 -10.22
C TYR A 54 -17.08 -7.06 -11.53
N GLU A 55 -17.59 -8.23 -11.90
CA GLU A 55 -17.29 -8.81 -13.21
C GLU A 55 -18.06 -8.06 -14.30
N ALA A 56 -17.36 -7.63 -15.36
CA ALA A 56 -17.98 -6.90 -16.47
C ALA A 56 -19.07 -7.71 -17.20
N THR A 57 -18.97 -9.04 -17.19
CA THR A 57 -19.93 -9.95 -17.83
C THR A 57 -21.15 -10.22 -16.94
N PHE A 58 -21.02 -10.12 -15.62
CA PHE A 58 -22.09 -10.38 -14.66
C PHE A 58 -22.09 -9.31 -13.56
N PRO A 59 -22.74 -8.15 -13.79
CA PRO A 59 -22.68 -7.00 -12.88
C PRO A 59 -23.30 -7.24 -11.49
N TYR A 60 -23.96 -8.38 -11.29
CA TYR A 60 -24.51 -8.82 -10.00
C TYR A 60 -23.57 -9.77 -9.23
N SER A 61 -22.51 -10.25 -9.87
CA SER A 61 -21.46 -11.07 -9.25
C SER A 61 -20.36 -10.15 -8.72
N LYS A 62 -20.22 -10.12 -7.39
CA LYS A 62 -19.16 -9.39 -6.70
C LYS A 62 -18.18 -10.35 -6.04
N THR A 63 -16.90 -10.09 -6.24
CA THR A 63 -15.82 -10.86 -5.64
C THR A 63 -14.98 -9.97 -4.74
N LEU A 64 -15.04 -10.23 -3.43
CA LEU A 64 -14.24 -9.54 -2.43
C LEU A 64 -12.77 -9.89 -2.62
N SER A 65 -11.98 -8.99 -3.22
CA SER A 65 -10.60 -9.26 -3.60
C SER A 65 -9.61 -8.33 -2.89
N PRO A 66 -8.40 -8.81 -2.58
CA PRO A 66 -7.37 -8.01 -1.95
C PRO A 66 -6.73 -7.02 -2.92
N TYR A 67 -6.58 -5.77 -2.48
CA TYR A 67 -5.83 -4.76 -3.23
C TYR A 67 -4.35 -4.79 -2.79
N PRO A 68 -3.42 -5.21 -3.66
CA PRO A 68 -2.01 -5.37 -3.30
C PRO A 68 -1.38 -4.02 -2.95
N GLY A 69 -0.54 -4.03 -1.92
CA GLY A 69 0.30 -2.90 -1.55
C GLY A 69 1.49 -2.72 -2.50
N ALA A 70 2.14 -1.57 -2.41
CA ALA A 70 3.32 -1.27 -3.22
C ALA A 70 4.53 -2.10 -2.75
N GLY A 71 5.26 -2.70 -3.70
CA GLY A 71 6.52 -3.38 -3.43
C GLY A 71 7.65 -2.42 -3.04
N ARG A 72 8.89 -2.94 -2.95
CA ARG A 72 10.05 -2.10 -2.70
C ARG A 72 10.27 -1.05 -3.80
N ALA A 73 10.45 0.20 -3.40
CA ALA A 73 10.69 1.31 -4.32
C ALA A 73 11.83 2.21 -3.83
N PHE A 74 12.65 2.69 -4.77
CA PHE A 74 13.70 3.67 -4.50
C PHE A 74 13.45 4.94 -5.30
N LEU A 75 13.40 6.07 -4.62
CA LEU A 75 13.19 7.38 -5.23
C LEU A 75 14.36 8.29 -4.86
N MET A 76 14.93 8.94 -5.88
CA MET A 76 15.93 9.98 -5.71
C MET A 76 15.34 11.31 -6.13
N SER A 77 15.64 12.36 -5.37
CA SER A 77 15.21 13.72 -5.68
C SER A 77 16.39 14.67 -5.55
N PHE A 78 16.45 15.61 -6.48
CA PHE A 78 17.42 16.69 -6.50
C PHE A 78 16.66 18.01 -6.41
N THR A 79 17.07 18.90 -5.50
CA THR A 79 16.42 20.18 -5.27
C THR A 79 17.44 21.28 -5.36
N TYR A 80 17.16 22.26 -6.20
CA TYR A 80 17.92 23.50 -6.34
C TYR A 80 17.11 24.67 -5.79
N LYS A 81 17.77 25.57 -5.06
CA LYS A 81 17.18 26.80 -4.54
C LYS A 81 18.10 27.99 -4.86
N TYR A 82 17.57 29.00 -5.54
CA TYR A 82 18.24 30.27 -5.83
C TYR A 82 18.17 31.21 -4.63
#